data_AF-A0A2G7GG49-F1
#
_entry.id   AF-A0A2G7GG49-F1
#
_cell.length_a   1.000
_cell.length_b   1.000
_cell.length_c   1.000
_cell.angle_alpha   90.00
_cell.angle_beta   90.00
_cell.angle_gamma   90.00
#
_symmetry.space_group_name_H-M   'P 1'
#
loop_
_entity.id
_entity.type
_entity.pdbx_description
1 polymer ?
#
loop_
_entity_poly.entity_id
_entity_poly.type
_entity_poly.pdbx_seq_one_letter_code
_entity_poly.pdbx_strand_id
1 'polypeptide(L)'
;MMNINRIRSSGIRASAVTLALVTTLVAACTDNQIAGGPTAESNVTTEEVAEETAELIGKPVTVRSEAAEKVGDNTFTIVNDELFGADQILVVNATGEPFVLPATDTQVQVTGTVTRFVVADVNRVYNLGLDPNLYVDYEGQPAIIAQSLAISPKPGEITENPSVYYNQVIAVPAEVENIVGPNAFTLDEDQLIGASDLLVLIPNSQRPVEEGARVVVTGVLRQFVVADLDRDYDLTWDLDLQRRLEVEYANRPVLIAQSVYPASQE
;
A
#
# COMPACT_ATOMS: atom_id res chain seq x y z
N MET A 1 66.14 18.36 63.43
CA MET A 1 65.60 19.68 63.07
C MET A 1 64.76 19.54 61.81
N MET A 2 63.61 20.20 61.87
CA MET A 2 62.62 20.55 60.84
C MET A 2 63.02 20.48 59.34
N ASN A 3 62.10 19.88 58.56
CA ASN A 3 61.38 20.46 57.41
C ASN A 3 61.85 20.38 55.93
N ILE A 4 60.81 20.21 55.11
CA ILE A 4 60.56 20.69 53.72
C ILE A 4 60.85 19.75 52.53
N ASN A 5 59.78 19.09 52.08
CA ASN A 5 59.04 19.23 50.81
C ASN A 5 59.73 19.22 49.42
N ARG A 6 59.04 18.47 48.52
CA ARG A 6 58.86 18.54 47.05
C ARG A 6 59.77 17.80 46.04
N ILE A 7 59.17 16.71 45.53
CA ILE A 7 58.81 16.38 44.11
C ILE A 7 59.87 16.50 42.99
N ARG A 8 60.16 15.35 42.36
CA ARG A 8 60.24 15.05 40.90
C ARG A 8 60.85 13.62 40.80
N SER A 9 60.61 12.75 39.84
CA SER A 9 59.77 12.68 38.64
C SER A 9 59.97 11.26 38.06
N SER A 10 58.90 10.67 37.53
CA SER A 10 58.85 9.72 36.41
C SER A 10 59.76 8.48 36.36
N GLY A 11 59.12 7.32 36.24
CA GLY A 11 59.76 6.07 35.86
C GLY A 11 58.73 4.95 35.68
N ILE A 12 57.94 5.04 34.62
CA ILE A 12 56.94 4.06 34.18
C ILE A 12 57.62 2.71 33.89
N ARG A 13 57.14 1.62 34.51
CA ARG A 13 57.37 0.25 34.05
C ARG A 13 56.03 -0.45 33.88
N ALA A 14 55.94 -1.13 32.74
CA ALA A 14 54.76 -1.71 32.14
C ALA A 14 54.10 -2.78 33.01
N SER A 15 52.77 -2.73 33.08
CA SER A 15 51.94 -3.90 33.29
C SER A 15 50.93 -3.95 32.16
N ALA A 16 51.05 -4.99 31.34
CA ALA A 16 50.10 -5.34 30.30
C ALA A 16 48.74 -5.62 30.95
N VAL A 17 47.75 -4.80 30.64
CA VAL A 17 46.34 -5.07 30.93
C VAL A 17 45.75 -5.68 29.66
N THR A 18 45.55 -6.98 29.67
CA THR A 18 44.83 -7.70 28.62
C THR A 18 43.35 -7.38 28.79
N LEU A 19 42.86 -6.40 28.03
CA LEU A 19 41.46 -6.02 28.01
C LEU A 19 40.70 -7.01 27.11
N ALA A 20 40.02 -7.98 27.70
CA ALA A 20 39.10 -8.86 26.99
C ALA A 20 37.85 -8.04 26.59
N LEU A 21 37.81 -7.60 25.33
CA LEU A 21 36.69 -6.90 24.73
C LEU A 21 35.60 -7.94 24.42
N VAL A 22 34.60 -8.07 25.30
CA VAL A 22 33.40 -8.85 25.01
C VAL A 22 32.49 -8.00 24.14
N THR A 23 32.53 -8.21 22.82
CA THR A 23 31.59 -7.61 21.88
C THR A 23 30.26 -8.33 21.96
N THR A 24 29.33 -7.79 22.74
CA THR A 24 27.91 -8.16 22.66
C THR A 24 27.37 -7.67 21.31
N LEU A 25 27.28 -8.57 20.34
CA LEU A 25 26.50 -8.36 19.13
C LEU A 25 25.01 -8.41 19.52
N VAL A 26 24.47 -7.27 19.94
CA VAL A 26 23.01 -7.12 19.95
C VAL A 26 22.64 -6.95 18.48
N ALA A 27 22.15 -8.04 17.87
CA ALA A 27 21.44 -7.97 16.61
C ALA A 27 20.12 -7.21 16.86
N ALA A 28 20.22 -5.88 16.90
CA ALA A 28 19.07 -4.99 16.81
C ALA A 28 18.61 -4.94 15.35
N CYS A 29 18.14 -6.08 14.83
CA CYS A 29 17.21 -6.07 13.72
C CYS A 29 15.83 -5.84 14.33
N THR A 30 15.54 -4.60 14.72
CA THR A 30 14.15 -4.15 14.64
C THR A 30 13.92 -3.90 13.16
N ASP A 31 13.67 -4.99 12.44
CA ASP A 31 13.03 -4.92 11.14
C ASP A 31 11.62 -4.44 11.45
N ASN A 32 11.46 -3.11 11.42
CA ASN A 32 10.18 -2.46 11.49
C ASN A 32 9.53 -2.65 10.11
N GLN A 33 9.32 -3.91 9.73
CA GLN A 33 8.42 -4.25 8.65
C GLN A 33 7.07 -3.80 9.15
N ILE A 34 6.55 -2.75 8.52
CA ILE A 34 5.13 -2.48 8.54
C ILE A 34 4.47 -3.79 8.09
N ALA A 35 3.84 -4.49 9.02
CA ALA A 35 3.14 -5.72 8.73
C ALA A 35 2.08 -5.44 7.67
N GLY A 36 2.14 -6.16 6.54
CA GLY A 36 0.98 -6.30 5.64
C GLY A 36 0.89 -5.38 4.43
N GLY A 37 1.98 -4.84 3.89
CA GLY A 37 1.94 -4.24 2.55
C GLY A 37 1.59 -5.29 1.48
N PRO A 38 0.85 -4.94 0.42
CA PRO A 38 0.48 -5.89 -0.64
C PRO A 38 1.74 -6.43 -1.32
N THR A 39 1.84 -7.76 -1.46
CA THR A 39 2.91 -8.42 -2.21
C THR A 39 2.32 -9.29 -3.30
N ALA A 40 3.05 -9.48 -4.39
CA ALA A 40 2.62 -10.32 -5.52
C ALA A 40 2.25 -11.75 -5.08
N GLU A 41 2.94 -12.30 -4.07
CA GLU A 41 2.67 -13.64 -3.53
C GLU A 41 1.39 -13.73 -2.68
N SER A 42 0.81 -12.59 -2.30
CA SER A 42 -0.39 -12.50 -1.46
C SER A 42 -1.63 -12.06 -2.23
N ASN A 43 -1.51 -11.78 -3.52
CA ASN A 43 -2.67 -11.44 -4.35
C ASN A 43 -3.47 -12.71 -4.64
N VAL A 44 -4.76 -12.67 -4.34
CA VAL A 44 -5.70 -13.76 -4.60
C VAL A 44 -7.00 -13.17 -5.13
N THR A 45 -7.80 -13.99 -5.79
CA THR A 45 -9.14 -13.66 -6.26
C THR A 45 -10.17 -13.82 -5.15
N THR A 46 -11.33 -13.18 -5.31
CA THR A 46 -12.47 -13.37 -4.40
C THR A 46 -12.92 -14.84 -4.38
N GLU A 47 -12.81 -15.55 -5.51
CA GLU A 47 -13.12 -16.97 -5.65
C GLU A 47 -12.17 -17.84 -4.82
N GLU A 48 -10.85 -17.62 -4.92
CA GLU A 48 -9.87 -18.35 -4.11
C GLU A 48 -10.12 -18.14 -2.61
N VAL A 49 -10.55 -16.94 -2.18
CA VAL A 49 -10.93 -16.70 -0.79
C VAL A 49 -12.16 -17.51 -0.38
N ALA A 50 -13.15 -17.65 -1.28
CA ALA A 50 -14.36 -18.42 -1.03
C ALA A 50 -14.13 -19.93 -1.03
N GLU A 51 -13.47 -20.45 -2.05
CA GLU A 51 -13.29 -21.88 -2.29
C GLU A 51 -12.13 -22.47 -1.47
N GLU A 52 -11.04 -21.71 -1.30
CA GLU A 52 -9.82 -22.14 -0.61
C GLU A 52 -9.65 -21.53 0.78
N THR A 53 -10.75 -21.05 1.40
CA THR A 53 -10.71 -20.37 2.72
C THR A 53 -9.87 -21.12 3.75
N ALA A 54 -10.00 -22.45 3.83
CA ALA A 54 -9.29 -23.25 4.81
C ALA A 54 -7.76 -23.13 4.68
N GLU A 55 -7.25 -22.94 3.47
CA GLU A 55 -5.83 -22.77 3.17
C GLU A 55 -5.36 -21.33 3.39
N LEU A 56 -6.29 -20.37 3.30
CA LEU A 56 -6.00 -18.94 3.42
C LEU A 56 -6.22 -18.37 4.83
N ILE A 57 -6.94 -19.07 5.73
CA ILE A 57 -7.15 -18.61 7.11
C ILE A 57 -5.83 -18.21 7.78
N GLY A 58 -5.81 -17.00 8.34
CA GLY A 58 -4.67 -16.41 9.04
C GLY A 58 -3.58 -15.84 8.13
N LYS A 59 -3.66 -16.03 6.81
CA LYS A 59 -2.73 -15.45 5.85
C LYS A 59 -3.14 -14.01 5.47
N PRO A 60 -2.17 -13.11 5.28
CA PRO A 60 -2.43 -11.83 4.64
C PRO A 60 -2.67 -12.05 3.14
N VAL A 61 -3.73 -11.45 2.63
CA VAL A 61 -4.09 -11.49 1.20
C VAL A 61 -4.41 -10.09 0.70
N THR A 62 -4.29 -9.90 -0.61
CA THR A 62 -4.78 -8.72 -1.33
C THR A 62 -5.76 -9.17 -2.40
N VAL A 63 -6.96 -8.60 -2.38
CA VAL A 63 -8.04 -8.91 -3.32
C VAL A 63 -8.45 -7.62 -4.02
N ARG A 64 -8.66 -7.69 -5.34
CA ARG A 64 -9.26 -6.63 -6.13
C ARG A 64 -10.59 -7.14 -6.67
N SER A 65 -11.67 -6.42 -6.38
CA SER A 65 -13.02 -6.89 -6.68
C SER A 65 -14.00 -5.72 -6.67
N GLU A 66 -15.17 -5.91 -7.27
CA GLU A 66 -16.27 -4.97 -7.12
C GLU A 66 -16.85 -5.01 -5.70
N ALA A 67 -17.14 -3.83 -5.16
CA ALA A 67 -17.85 -3.71 -3.90
C ALA A 67 -19.35 -3.85 -4.17
N ALA A 68 -20.00 -4.84 -3.56
CA ALA A 68 -21.40 -5.14 -3.82
C ALA A 68 -22.33 -4.36 -2.90
N GLU A 69 -22.23 -4.57 -1.59
CA GLU A 69 -23.19 -4.00 -0.64
C GLU A 69 -22.53 -3.54 0.66
N LYS A 70 -22.90 -2.35 1.14
CA LYS A 70 -22.58 -1.92 2.49
C LYS A 70 -23.50 -2.63 3.49
N VAL A 71 -22.93 -3.54 4.27
CA VAL A 71 -23.64 -4.29 5.31
C VAL A 71 -23.81 -3.46 6.57
N GLY A 72 -22.78 -2.70 6.96
CA GLY A 72 -22.74 -1.92 8.19
C GLY A 72 -21.68 -0.82 8.13
N ASP A 73 -21.49 -0.07 9.21
CA ASP A 73 -20.60 1.10 9.20
C ASP A 73 -19.14 0.77 8.86
N ASN A 74 -18.67 -0.40 9.31
CA ASN A 74 -17.32 -0.89 9.09
C ASN A 74 -17.28 -2.19 8.28
N THR A 75 -18.35 -2.52 7.55
CA THR A 75 -18.43 -3.80 6.83
C THR A 75 -19.16 -3.65 5.51
N PHE A 76 -18.65 -4.34 4.50
CA PHE A 76 -19.26 -4.42 3.17
C PHE A 76 -18.91 -5.77 2.54
N THR A 77 -19.60 -6.14 1.47
CA THR A 77 -19.28 -7.34 0.70
C THR A 77 -18.55 -7.00 -0.58
N ILE A 78 -17.68 -7.91 -1.00
CA ILE A 78 -17.08 -7.93 -2.34
C ILE A 78 -17.54 -9.17 -3.09
N VAL A 79 -17.65 -9.05 -4.40
CA VAL A 79 -18.14 -10.13 -5.29
C VAL A 79 -17.28 -10.24 -6.54
N ASN A 80 -17.25 -11.45 -7.10
CA ASN A 80 -16.72 -11.70 -8.43
C ASN A 80 -17.86 -11.68 -9.45
N ASP A 81 -17.78 -10.83 -10.47
CA ASP A 81 -18.84 -10.59 -11.45
C ASP A 81 -19.03 -11.74 -12.47
N GLU A 82 -18.12 -12.71 -12.47
CA GLU A 82 -18.09 -13.79 -13.46
C GLU A 82 -19.02 -14.98 -13.14
N LEU A 83 -19.65 -15.02 -11.96
CA LEU A 83 -20.39 -16.20 -11.49
C LEU A 83 -21.87 -15.93 -11.14
N PHE A 84 -22.75 -16.66 -11.82
CA PHE A 84 -24.16 -16.81 -11.46
C PHE A 84 -24.26 -17.58 -10.13
N GLY A 85 -24.25 -16.85 -9.01
CA GLY A 85 -24.25 -17.42 -7.65
C GLY A 85 -23.21 -16.81 -6.71
N ALA A 86 -22.45 -15.81 -7.18
CA ALA A 86 -21.33 -15.12 -6.54
C ALA A 86 -21.19 -15.36 -5.02
N ASP A 87 -20.13 -16.09 -4.67
CA ASP A 87 -19.68 -16.19 -3.29
C ASP A 87 -19.28 -14.79 -2.81
N GLN A 88 -20.08 -14.22 -1.91
CA GLN A 88 -19.82 -12.91 -1.35
C GLN A 88 -18.83 -13.05 -0.20
N ILE A 89 -17.75 -12.26 -0.23
CA ILE A 89 -16.80 -12.20 0.88
C ILE A 89 -17.12 -10.98 1.71
N LEU A 90 -17.37 -11.19 3.00
CA LEU A 90 -17.52 -10.09 3.94
C LEU A 90 -16.16 -9.45 4.21
N VAL A 91 -16.06 -8.16 3.95
CA VAL A 91 -14.90 -7.35 4.32
C VAL A 91 -15.22 -6.59 5.60
N VAL A 92 -14.36 -6.75 6.60
CA VAL A 92 -14.40 -6.00 7.86
C VAL A 92 -13.31 -4.94 7.83
N ASN A 93 -13.70 -3.67 7.78
CA ASN A 93 -12.79 -2.55 7.85
C ASN A 93 -12.23 -2.41 9.28
N ALA A 94 -11.00 -2.87 9.48
CA ALA A 94 -10.24 -2.71 10.72
C ALA A 94 -9.11 -1.68 10.58
N THR A 95 -9.15 -0.84 9.54
CA THR A 95 -8.14 0.21 9.30
C THR A 95 -8.19 1.34 10.33
N GLY A 96 -9.34 1.52 10.98
CA GLY A 96 -9.61 2.64 11.90
C GLY A 96 -10.12 3.90 11.21
N GLU A 97 -10.14 3.93 9.87
CA GLU A 97 -10.63 5.05 9.07
C GLU A 97 -11.94 4.68 8.34
N PRO A 98 -12.92 5.58 8.24
CA PRO A 98 -14.11 5.34 7.42
C PRO A 98 -13.73 5.10 5.96
N PHE A 99 -14.30 4.08 5.35
CA PHE A 99 -14.14 3.81 3.93
C PHE A 99 -15.47 4.06 3.20
N VAL A 100 -15.42 4.91 2.18
CA VAL A 100 -16.58 5.21 1.33
C VAL A 100 -16.47 4.33 0.09
N LEU A 101 -17.46 3.46 -0.11
CA LEU A 101 -17.52 2.64 -1.31
C LEU A 101 -17.71 3.52 -2.56
N PRO A 102 -17.04 3.19 -3.67
CA PRO A 102 -17.29 3.87 -4.94
C PRO A 102 -18.74 3.66 -5.37
N ALA A 103 -19.34 4.68 -5.99
CA ALA A 103 -20.70 4.62 -6.52
C ALA A 103 -20.76 4.14 -7.98
N THR A 104 -19.60 3.92 -8.58
CA THR A 104 -19.36 3.46 -9.96
C THR A 104 -18.87 2.02 -9.92
N ASP A 105 -18.74 1.39 -11.09
CA ASP A 105 -18.16 0.04 -11.28
C ASP A 105 -16.64 -0.01 -10.98
N THR A 106 -16.13 0.98 -10.26
CA THR A 106 -14.74 1.07 -9.84
C THR A 106 -14.49 0.04 -8.75
N GLN A 107 -13.55 -0.86 -8.98
CA GLN A 107 -13.18 -1.89 -8.03
C GLN A 107 -12.58 -1.30 -6.75
N VAL A 108 -12.50 -2.11 -5.70
CA VAL A 108 -11.76 -1.81 -4.47
C VAL A 108 -10.61 -2.80 -4.32
N GLN A 109 -9.51 -2.33 -3.76
CA GLN A 109 -8.42 -3.17 -3.30
C GLN A 109 -8.52 -3.35 -1.78
N VAL A 110 -8.60 -4.61 -1.36
CA VAL A 110 -8.69 -5.02 0.03
C VAL A 110 -7.44 -5.80 0.39
N THR A 111 -6.62 -5.28 1.31
CA THR A 111 -5.49 -6.02 1.88
C THR A 111 -5.77 -6.31 3.35
N GLY A 112 -5.73 -7.58 3.74
CA GLY A 112 -6.13 -7.99 5.08
C GLY A 112 -5.89 -9.47 5.36
N THR A 113 -6.33 -9.93 6.52
CA THR A 113 -6.20 -11.33 6.92
C THR A 113 -7.49 -12.10 6.69
N VAL A 114 -7.41 -13.25 6.01
CA VAL A 114 -8.56 -14.14 5.82
C VAL A 114 -8.90 -14.82 7.14
N THR A 115 -10.18 -14.90 7.47
CA THR A 115 -10.72 -15.58 8.64
C THR A 115 -12.07 -16.21 8.35
N ARG A 116 -12.56 -17.05 9.26
CA ARG A 116 -14.00 -17.27 9.40
C ARG A 116 -14.58 -16.16 10.26
N PHE A 117 -15.65 -15.53 9.80
CA PHE A 117 -16.28 -14.44 10.50
C PHE A 117 -16.98 -14.96 11.75
N VAL A 118 -16.68 -14.34 12.89
CA VAL A 118 -17.37 -14.55 14.16
C VAL A 118 -17.54 -13.18 14.77
N VAL A 119 -18.77 -12.67 14.80
CA VAL A 119 -19.04 -11.28 15.21
C VAL A 119 -18.48 -10.96 16.60
N ALA A 120 -18.56 -11.92 17.52
CA ALA A 120 -18.06 -11.78 18.88
C ALA A 120 -16.53 -11.64 18.93
N ASP A 121 -15.80 -12.37 18.08
CA ASP A 121 -14.35 -12.29 18.02
C ASP A 121 -13.89 -10.99 17.38
N VAL A 122 -14.55 -10.55 16.31
CA VAL A 122 -14.27 -9.26 15.66
C VAL A 122 -14.48 -8.11 16.64
N ASN A 123 -15.61 -8.09 17.35
CA ASN A 123 -15.89 -7.06 18.36
C ASN A 123 -14.88 -7.08 19.50
N ARG A 124 -14.47 -8.27 19.97
CA ARG A 124 -13.51 -8.41 21.06
C ARG A 124 -12.11 -7.93 20.67
N VAL A 125 -11.67 -8.22 19.44
CA VAL A 125 -10.30 -7.92 18.98
C VAL A 125 -10.19 -6.49 18.45
N TYR A 126 -11.16 -6.03 17.66
CA TYR A 126 -11.08 -4.76 16.93
C TYR A 126 -11.98 -3.66 17.51
N ASN A 127 -12.84 -3.98 18.49
CA ASN A 127 -13.72 -3.02 19.16
C ASN A 127 -14.64 -2.24 18.19
N LEU A 128 -15.18 -2.93 17.17
CA LEU A 128 -16.00 -2.31 16.12
C LEU A 128 -17.49 -2.16 16.46
N GLY A 129 -17.96 -2.79 17.55
CA GLY A 129 -19.34 -2.66 18.01
C GLY A 129 -20.40 -3.18 17.03
N LEU A 130 -20.07 -4.18 16.22
CA LEU A 130 -20.96 -4.81 15.25
C LEU A 130 -22.19 -5.44 15.95
N ASP A 131 -23.40 -5.17 15.47
CA ASP A 131 -24.64 -5.76 16.00
C ASP A 131 -24.78 -7.23 15.55
N PRO A 132 -24.75 -8.22 16.45
CA PRO A 132 -24.85 -9.63 16.08
C PRO A 132 -26.08 -9.99 15.24
N ASN A 133 -27.19 -9.26 15.36
CA ASN A 133 -28.41 -9.55 14.61
C ASN A 133 -28.27 -9.22 13.11
N LEU A 134 -27.37 -8.29 12.75
CA LEU A 134 -27.12 -7.88 11.37
C LEU A 134 -26.24 -8.89 10.62
N TYR A 135 -25.48 -9.73 11.34
CA TYR A 135 -24.48 -10.61 10.75
C TYR A 135 -24.79 -12.11 10.89
N VAL A 136 -26.04 -12.48 11.16
CA VAL A 136 -26.45 -13.88 11.34
C VAL A 136 -26.10 -14.73 10.12
N ASP A 137 -26.28 -14.19 8.91
CA ASP A 137 -26.03 -14.90 7.65
C ASP A 137 -24.54 -15.02 7.30
N TYR A 138 -23.68 -14.19 7.93
CA TYR A 138 -22.23 -14.21 7.72
C TYR A 138 -21.48 -15.02 8.77
N GLU A 139 -22.14 -15.49 9.83
CA GLU A 139 -21.46 -16.21 10.91
C GLU A 139 -20.85 -17.54 10.40
N GLY A 140 -19.56 -17.72 10.62
CA GLY A 140 -18.77 -18.85 10.15
C GLY A 140 -18.35 -18.78 8.67
N GLN A 141 -18.84 -17.79 7.91
CA GLN A 141 -18.49 -17.60 6.50
C GLN A 141 -17.08 -17.02 6.33
N PRO A 142 -16.46 -17.16 5.15
CA PRO A 142 -15.18 -16.52 4.85
C PRO A 142 -15.29 -15.00 4.92
N ALA A 143 -14.30 -14.35 5.51
CA ALA A 143 -14.21 -12.90 5.59
C ALA A 143 -12.76 -12.43 5.56
N ILE A 144 -12.56 -11.19 5.14
CA ILE A 144 -11.26 -10.52 5.19
C ILE A 144 -11.32 -9.42 6.25
N ILE A 145 -10.44 -9.51 7.24
CA ILE A 145 -10.22 -8.38 8.16
C ILE A 145 -9.22 -7.43 7.51
N ALA A 146 -9.74 -6.35 6.91
CA ALA A 146 -8.97 -5.40 6.14
C ALA A 146 -8.11 -4.52 7.03
N GLN A 147 -6.82 -4.48 6.70
CA GLN A 147 -5.80 -3.62 7.31
C GLN A 147 -5.46 -2.44 6.38
N SER A 148 -5.78 -2.56 5.09
CA SER A 148 -5.72 -1.47 4.12
C SER A 148 -6.88 -1.61 3.13
N LEU A 149 -7.45 -0.45 2.76
CA LEU A 149 -8.52 -0.32 1.78
C LEU A 149 -8.18 0.85 0.86
N ALA A 150 -8.35 0.65 -0.44
CA ALA A 150 -8.27 1.71 -1.44
C ALA A 150 -9.29 1.46 -2.54
N ILE A 151 -9.79 2.53 -3.16
CA ILE A 151 -10.45 2.40 -4.47
C ILE A 151 -9.39 2.05 -5.51
N SER A 152 -9.77 1.21 -6.48
CA SER A 152 -8.85 0.61 -7.44
C SER A 152 -9.20 0.92 -8.90
N PRO A 153 -9.27 2.20 -9.30
CA PRO A 153 -9.59 2.58 -10.68
C PRO A 153 -8.47 2.23 -11.66
N LYS A 154 -8.85 1.97 -12.91
CA LYS A 154 -7.94 1.84 -14.05
C LYS A 154 -7.42 3.20 -14.50
N PRO A 155 -6.25 3.29 -15.15
CA PRO A 155 -5.71 4.55 -15.68
C PRO A 155 -6.71 5.31 -16.55
N GLY A 156 -7.46 4.62 -17.41
CA GLY A 156 -8.46 5.27 -18.27
C GLY A 156 -9.62 5.91 -17.51
N GLU A 157 -10.12 5.26 -16.46
CA GLU A 157 -11.16 5.84 -15.59
C GLU A 157 -10.66 7.11 -14.89
N ILE A 158 -9.38 7.10 -14.48
CA ILE A 158 -8.73 8.24 -13.84
C ILE A 158 -8.59 9.40 -14.82
N THR A 159 -8.11 9.15 -16.05
CA THR A 159 -7.85 10.23 -17.01
C THR A 159 -9.14 10.79 -17.63
N GLU A 160 -10.20 9.99 -17.72
CA GLU A 160 -11.53 10.44 -18.16
C GLU A 160 -12.23 11.33 -17.11
N ASN A 161 -12.16 10.97 -15.82
CA ASN A 161 -12.77 11.74 -14.74
C ASN A 161 -11.88 11.87 -13.50
N PRO A 162 -10.78 12.65 -13.55
CA PRO A 162 -9.83 12.71 -12.45
C PRO A 162 -10.39 13.41 -11.20
N SER A 163 -11.44 14.21 -11.37
CA SER A 163 -12.01 15.03 -10.29
C SER A 163 -12.53 14.20 -9.12
N VAL A 164 -13.00 12.98 -9.37
CA VAL A 164 -13.53 12.10 -8.32
C VAL A 164 -12.43 11.39 -7.52
N TYR A 165 -11.18 11.45 -7.97
CA TYR A 165 -10.05 10.73 -7.38
C TYR A 165 -8.99 11.67 -6.77
N TYR A 166 -9.02 12.97 -7.09
CA TYR A 166 -8.01 13.91 -6.58
C TYR A 166 -7.93 13.92 -5.05
N ASN A 167 -6.69 13.96 -4.55
CA ASN A 167 -6.31 13.96 -3.13
C ASN A 167 -6.71 12.69 -2.36
N GLN A 168 -7.11 11.63 -3.06
CA GLN A 168 -7.39 10.33 -2.45
C GLN A 168 -6.20 9.38 -2.67
N VAL A 169 -6.03 8.46 -1.73
CA VAL A 169 -5.14 7.31 -1.91
C VAL A 169 -5.88 6.28 -2.75
N ILE A 170 -5.31 5.93 -3.90
CA ILE A 170 -5.86 4.97 -4.85
C ILE A 170 -4.84 3.89 -5.16
N ALA A 171 -5.32 2.70 -5.56
CA ALA A 171 -4.50 1.61 -6.08
C ALA A 171 -4.75 1.46 -7.59
N VAL A 172 -3.73 1.61 -8.42
CA VAL A 172 -3.90 1.63 -9.87
C VAL A 172 -3.22 0.40 -10.46
N PRO A 173 -3.97 -0.67 -10.79
CA PRO A 173 -3.44 -1.81 -11.53
C PRO A 173 -3.33 -1.46 -13.02
N ALA A 174 -2.14 -1.63 -13.60
CA ALA A 174 -1.92 -1.40 -15.03
C ALA A 174 -0.56 -1.95 -15.51
N GLU A 175 -0.39 -1.99 -16.83
CA GLU A 175 0.90 -2.21 -17.47
C GLU A 175 1.71 -0.90 -17.51
N VAL A 176 3.02 -0.99 -17.31
CA VAL A 176 3.93 0.15 -17.48
C VAL A 176 4.18 0.36 -18.96
N GLU A 177 3.67 1.44 -19.52
CA GLU A 177 3.75 1.70 -20.96
C GLU A 177 5.10 2.35 -21.34
N ASN A 178 5.51 3.44 -20.67
CA ASN A 178 6.78 4.12 -20.96
C ASN A 178 7.55 4.51 -19.70
N ILE A 179 8.87 4.28 -19.67
CA ILE A 179 9.77 4.89 -18.68
C ILE A 179 10.24 6.27 -19.19
N VAL A 180 9.62 7.34 -18.68
CA VAL A 180 9.88 8.72 -19.16
C VAL A 180 11.00 9.42 -18.39
N GLY A 181 11.44 8.86 -17.25
CA GLY A 181 12.58 9.33 -16.48
C GLY A 181 12.96 8.40 -15.33
N PRO A 182 14.03 8.71 -14.56
CA PRO A 182 14.50 7.85 -13.47
C PRO A 182 13.46 7.57 -12.37
N ASN A 183 12.54 8.51 -12.16
CA ASN A 183 11.51 8.48 -11.14
C ASN A 183 10.12 8.73 -11.74
N ALA A 184 9.95 8.50 -13.04
CA ALA A 184 8.71 8.80 -13.75
C ALA A 184 8.44 7.79 -14.86
N PHE A 185 7.21 7.32 -14.93
CA PHE A 185 6.74 6.38 -15.95
C PHE A 185 5.25 6.60 -16.22
N THR A 186 4.73 6.01 -17.29
CA THR A 186 3.30 6.04 -17.62
C THR A 186 2.68 4.66 -17.46
N LEU A 187 1.39 4.64 -17.09
CA LEU A 187 0.57 3.44 -17.00
C LEU A 187 -0.42 3.41 -18.16
N ASP A 188 -0.47 2.29 -18.88
CA ASP A 188 -1.35 2.08 -20.03
C ASP A 188 -2.82 2.17 -19.64
N GLU A 189 -3.59 2.95 -20.39
CA GLU A 189 -5.04 3.00 -20.29
C GLU A 189 -5.65 1.91 -21.16
N ASP A 190 -5.90 0.72 -20.59
CA ASP A 190 -6.55 -0.41 -21.28
C ASP A 190 -7.74 0.03 -22.17
N GLN A 191 -7.43 0.31 -23.43
CA GLN A 191 -8.19 0.89 -24.54
C GLN A 191 -9.60 1.45 -24.25
N LEU A 192 -9.64 2.68 -23.72
CA LEU A 192 -10.83 3.56 -23.77
C LEU A 192 -10.60 4.71 -24.77
N ILE A 193 -11.55 4.94 -25.69
CA ILE A 193 -11.43 6.03 -26.67
C ILE A 193 -11.36 7.38 -25.96
N GLY A 194 -10.22 8.06 -26.07
CA GLY A 194 -10.01 9.40 -25.52
C GLY A 194 -9.43 9.42 -24.10
N ALA A 195 -9.21 8.26 -23.49
CA ALA A 195 -8.32 8.15 -22.35
C ALA A 195 -6.86 8.36 -22.81
N SER A 196 -6.00 8.69 -21.85
CA SER A 196 -4.55 8.79 -22.06
C SER A 196 -3.83 8.07 -20.95
N ASP A 197 -2.56 7.72 -21.17
CA ASP A 197 -1.75 7.10 -20.13
C ASP A 197 -1.73 7.98 -18.88
N LEU A 198 -1.69 7.31 -17.72
CA LEU A 198 -1.55 8.00 -16.45
C LEU A 198 -0.06 8.17 -16.11
N LEU A 199 0.38 9.43 -15.96
CA LEU A 199 1.72 9.72 -15.44
C LEU A 199 1.83 9.30 -13.97
N VAL A 200 2.89 8.60 -13.64
CA VAL A 200 3.29 8.25 -12.27
C VAL A 200 4.62 8.93 -11.95
N LEU A 201 4.68 9.56 -10.77
CA LEU A 201 5.92 10.09 -10.20
C LEU A 201 6.27 9.33 -8.93
N ILE A 202 7.56 9.00 -8.77
CA ILE A 202 8.09 8.32 -7.59
C ILE A 202 8.99 9.30 -6.82
N PRO A 203 8.49 9.97 -5.75
CA PRO A 203 9.30 10.94 -5.00
C PRO A 203 10.56 10.32 -4.39
N ASN A 204 10.44 9.09 -3.87
CA ASN A 204 11.52 8.34 -3.26
C ASN A 204 11.73 7.05 -4.04
N SER A 205 12.83 6.95 -4.78
CA SER A 205 13.14 5.76 -5.60
C SER A 205 13.26 4.53 -4.69
N GLN A 206 12.31 3.59 -4.82
CA GLN A 206 12.27 2.39 -3.99
C GLN A 206 12.76 1.16 -4.74
N ARG A 207 12.45 1.01 -6.05
CA ARG A 207 12.91 -0.07 -6.93
C ARG A 207 12.86 0.36 -8.41
N PRO A 208 13.73 -0.18 -9.28
CA PRO A 208 13.56 -0.05 -10.73
C PRO A 208 12.22 -0.64 -11.18
N VAL A 209 11.56 0.04 -12.12
CA VAL A 209 10.35 -0.42 -12.80
C VAL A 209 10.74 -0.71 -14.26
N GLU A 210 10.21 -1.79 -14.82
CA GLU A 210 10.47 -2.20 -16.21
C GLU A 210 9.26 -1.88 -17.08
N GLU A 211 9.52 -1.48 -18.33
CA GLU A 211 8.50 -1.32 -19.36
C GLU A 211 7.83 -2.66 -19.68
N GLY A 212 6.52 -2.65 -19.91
CA GLY A 212 5.68 -3.85 -20.10
C GLY A 212 5.41 -4.64 -18.80
N ALA A 213 5.94 -4.20 -17.65
CA ALA A 213 5.64 -4.87 -16.38
C ALA A 213 4.22 -4.52 -15.93
N ARG A 214 3.44 -5.54 -15.54
CA ARG A 214 2.17 -5.33 -14.84
C ARG A 214 2.44 -5.00 -13.37
N VAL A 215 1.90 -3.88 -12.92
CA VAL A 215 2.11 -3.36 -11.58
C VAL A 215 0.80 -2.91 -10.95
N VAL A 216 0.82 -2.80 -9.63
CA VAL A 216 -0.15 -2.00 -8.87
C VAL A 216 0.60 -0.84 -8.24
N VAL A 217 0.21 0.37 -8.60
CA VAL A 217 0.74 1.60 -8.01
C VAL A 217 -0.23 2.12 -6.97
N THR A 218 0.18 2.13 -5.70
CA THR A 218 -0.59 2.81 -4.64
C THR A 218 -0.02 4.20 -4.42
N GLY A 219 -0.86 5.22 -4.44
CA GLY A 219 -0.42 6.59 -4.35
C GLY A 219 -1.55 7.60 -4.22
N VAL A 220 -1.19 8.87 -4.18
CA VAL A 220 -2.15 9.97 -4.12
C VAL A 220 -2.30 10.58 -5.51
N LEU A 221 -3.52 10.67 -6.02
CA LEU A 221 -3.76 11.39 -7.27
C LEU A 221 -3.71 12.90 -7.03
N ARG A 222 -2.88 13.59 -7.80
CA ARG A 222 -2.73 15.05 -7.77
C ARG A 222 -2.93 15.60 -9.16
N GLN A 223 -3.22 16.90 -9.24
CA GLN A 223 -3.09 17.62 -10.49
C GLN A 223 -1.62 17.95 -10.72
N PHE A 224 -1.14 17.79 -11.96
CA PHE A 224 0.24 18.11 -12.30
C PHE A 224 0.44 19.63 -12.34
N VAL A 225 0.87 20.16 -11.20
CA VAL A 225 1.29 21.54 -11.01
C VAL A 225 2.65 21.50 -10.33
N VAL A 226 3.71 21.67 -11.11
CA VAL A 226 5.09 21.49 -10.63
C VAL A 226 5.39 22.24 -9.34
N ALA A 227 4.99 23.51 -9.26
CA ALA A 227 5.25 24.32 -8.06
C ALA A 227 4.60 23.74 -6.79
N ASP A 228 3.44 23.09 -6.91
CA ASP A 228 2.81 22.39 -5.79
C ASP A 228 3.47 21.04 -5.51
N LEU A 229 3.83 20.29 -6.56
CA LEU A 229 4.46 18.98 -6.41
C LEU A 229 5.88 19.08 -5.82
N ASP A 230 6.70 20.02 -6.28
CA ASP A 230 8.04 20.28 -5.74
C ASP A 230 7.95 20.67 -4.26
N ARG A 231 6.99 21.52 -3.89
CA ARG A 231 6.78 21.96 -2.51
C ARG A 231 6.34 20.81 -1.61
N ASP A 232 5.41 19.98 -2.08
CA ASP A 232 4.74 18.98 -1.25
C ASP A 232 5.54 17.66 -1.15
N TYR A 233 6.37 17.34 -2.15
CA TYR A 233 7.06 16.05 -2.26
C TYR A 233 8.59 16.14 -2.39
N ASP A 234 9.17 17.34 -2.39
CA ASP A 234 10.62 17.57 -2.48
C ASP A 234 11.27 16.84 -3.67
N LEU A 235 10.66 16.97 -4.85
CA LEU A 235 11.07 16.24 -6.05
C LEU A 235 12.47 16.65 -6.50
N THR A 236 13.41 15.69 -6.50
CA THR A 236 14.80 15.92 -6.94
C THR A 236 15.02 15.53 -8.42
N TRP A 237 14.05 15.79 -9.29
CA TRP A 237 14.13 15.46 -10.71
C TRP A 237 15.04 16.38 -11.53
N ASP A 238 15.49 15.88 -12.68
CA ASP A 238 16.27 16.63 -13.65
C ASP A 238 15.45 17.77 -14.29
N LEU A 239 16.05 18.94 -14.49
CA LEU A 239 15.37 20.13 -15.01
C LEU A 239 14.87 19.97 -16.46
N ASP A 240 15.53 19.14 -17.28
CA ASP A 240 15.08 18.87 -18.63
C ASP A 240 13.89 17.90 -18.63
N LEU A 241 13.88 16.92 -17.71
CA LEU A 241 12.69 16.08 -17.48
C LEU A 241 11.51 16.93 -17.00
N GLN A 242 11.70 17.77 -15.98
CA GLN A 242 10.66 18.65 -15.45
C GLN A 242 10.05 19.52 -16.56
N ARG A 243 10.87 20.20 -17.38
CA ARG A 243 10.38 21.06 -18.47
C ARG A 243 9.58 20.28 -19.52
N ARG A 244 9.97 19.04 -19.83
CA ARG A 244 9.20 18.19 -20.76
C ARG A 244 7.84 17.82 -20.18
N LEU A 245 7.81 17.38 -18.92
CA LEU A 245 6.56 17.01 -18.24
C LEU A 245 5.62 18.21 -18.05
N GLU A 246 6.15 19.41 -17.79
CA GLU A 246 5.33 20.64 -17.75
C GLU A 246 4.63 20.93 -19.06
N VAL A 247 5.29 20.69 -20.20
CA VAL A 247 4.67 20.94 -21.52
C VAL A 247 3.58 19.91 -21.82
N GLU A 248 3.81 18.65 -21.45
CA GLU A 248 2.97 17.52 -21.84
C GLU A 248 1.82 17.23 -20.85
N TYR A 249 2.07 17.42 -19.55
CA TYR A 249 1.16 17.02 -18.48
C TYR A 249 0.57 18.18 -17.69
N ALA A 250 0.85 19.45 -18.01
CA ALA A 250 0.28 20.59 -17.27
C ALA A 250 -1.23 20.44 -17.04
N ASN A 251 -1.64 20.52 -15.77
CA ASN A 251 -3.03 20.41 -15.31
C ASN A 251 -3.71 19.05 -15.53
N ARG A 252 -2.99 18.03 -16.02
CA ARG A 252 -3.46 16.64 -16.11
C ARG A 252 -3.34 15.91 -14.77
N PRO A 253 -4.08 14.82 -14.56
CA PRO A 253 -3.86 13.96 -13.40
C PRO A 253 -2.46 13.33 -13.42
N VAL A 254 -1.87 13.23 -12.24
CA VAL A 254 -0.60 12.53 -11.98
C VAL A 254 -0.73 11.75 -10.68
N LEU A 255 -0.28 10.50 -10.69
CA LEU A 255 -0.24 9.66 -9.51
C LEU A 255 1.10 9.81 -8.81
N ILE A 256 1.08 10.29 -7.56
CA ILE A 256 2.28 10.35 -6.74
C ILE A 256 2.41 9.03 -5.99
N ALA A 257 3.31 8.17 -6.47
CA ALA A 257 3.49 6.82 -5.96
C ALA A 257 4.04 6.83 -4.54
N GLN A 258 3.35 6.12 -3.65
CA GLN A 258 3.86 5.75 -2.34
C GLN A 258 4.53 4.38 -2.40
N SER A 259 4.00 3.48 -3.22
CA SER A 259 4.55 2.14 -3.43
C SER A 259 4.15 1.59 -4.81
N VAL A 260 5.04 0.78 -5.38
CA VAL A 260 4.82 0.06 -6.63
C VAL A 260 5.11 -1.41 -6.37
N TYR A 261 4.14 -2.28 -6.69
CA TYR A 261 4.29 -3.72 -6.54
C TYR A 261 4.06 -4.41 -7.87
N PRO A 262 4.77 -5.51 -8.17
CA PRO A 262 4.39 -6.36 -9.29
C PRO A 262 2.96 -6.84 -9.09
N ALA A 263 2.13 -6.71 -10.11
CA ALA A 263 0.89 -7.44 -10.15
C ALA A 263 1.26 -8.89 -10.48
N SER A 264 0.89 -9.83 -9.60
CA SER A 264 0.80 -11.22 -10.02
C SER A 264 -0.28 -11.32 -11.10
N GLN A 265 -0.12 -12.30 -12.00
CA GLN A 265 -1.09 -12.51 -13.07
C GLN A 265 -2.48 -12.74 -12.46
N GLU A 266 -3.47 -12.04 -13.02
CA GLU A 266 -4.89 -12.30 -12.82
C GLU A 266 -5.27 -13.66 -13.41
#